data_AF-A0A7C2YWL0-F1
#
_entry.id   AF-A0A7C2YWL0-F1
#
_cell.length_a   1.000
_cell.length_b   1.000
_cell.length_c   1.000
_cell.angle_alpha   90.00
_cell.angle_beta   90.00
_cell.angle_gamma   90.00
#
_symmetry.space_group_name_H-M   'P 1'
#
loop_
_entity.id
_entity.type
_entity.pdbx_description
1 polymer ?
#
loop_
_entity_poly.entity_id
_entity_poly.type
_entity_poly.pdbx_seq_one_letter_code
_entity_poly.pdbx_strand_id
1 'polypeptide(L)' 'MFERDDSRVIEPFREMLLSWYRDHQRDLPWRKTRDPYAVLVAEVLL' A
#
# COMPACT_ATOMS: atom_id res chain seq x y z
N MET A 1 -23.47 14.07 -8.75
CA MET A 1 -22.60 15.09 -9.35
C MET A 1 -21.37 15.27 -8.46
N PHE A 2 -20.41 14.35 -8.52
CA PHE A 2 -19.09 14.44 -7.87
C PHE A 2 -18.07 13.73 -8.78
N GLU A 3 -17.95 14.18 -10.02
CA GLU A 3 -16.78 13.87 -10.84
C GLU A 3 -15.88 15.09 -10.75
N ARG A 4 -15.15 15.19 -9.62
CA ARG A 4 -13.98 16.05 -9.58
C ARG A 4 -12.91 15.34 -10.41
N ASP A 5 -12.31 16.09 -11.30
CA ASP A 5 -11.14 15.72 -12.11
C ASP A 5 -9.89 15.52 -11.23
N ASP A 6 -10.02 14.71 -10.17
CA ASP A 6 -8.94 14.42 -9.23
C ASP A 6 -7.93 13.43 -9.85
N SER A 7 -8.31 12.75 -10.94
CA SER A 7 -7.49 11.78 -11.68
C SER A 7 -6.15 12.36 -12.13
N ARG A 8 -6.10 13.66 -12.48
CA ARG A 8 -4.87 14.34 -12.90
C ARG A 8 -3.86 14.49 -11.76
N VAL A 9 -4.30 14.40 -10.50
CA VAL A 9 -3.46 14.53 -9.31
C VAL A 9 -3.24 13.16 -8.64
N ILE A 10 -4.23 12.27 -8.71
CA ILE A 10 -4.17 10.93 -8.08
C ILE A 10 -3.11 10.05 -8.73
N GLU A 11 -3.03 9.99 -10.07
CA GLU A 11 -2.07 9.10 -10.74
C GLU A 11 -0.61 9.48 -10.45
N PRO A 12 -0.19 10.76 -10.58
CA PRO A 12 1.17 11.16 -10.20
C PRO A 12 1.47 10.92 -8.72
N PHE A 13 0.50 11.16 -7.84
CA PHE A 13 0.66 10.93 -6.41
C PHE A 13 0.84 9.43 -6.09
N ARG A 14 0.05 8.57 -6.74
CA ARG A 14 0.14 7.11 -6.60
C ARG A 14 1.51 6.61 -7.07
N GLU A 15 1.98 7.07 -8.21
CA GLU A 15 3.30 6.70 -8.73
C GLU A 15 4.42 7.12 -7.79
N MET A 16 4.38 8.36 -7.28
CA MET A 16 5.34 8.86 -6.31
C MET A 16 5.33 8.02 -5.03
N LEU A 17 4.15 7.72 -4.48
CA LEU A 17 4.00 6.94 -3.26
C LEU A 17 4.51 5.51 -3.44
N LEU A 18 4.17 4.86 -4.56
CA LEU A 18 4.65 3.52 -4.88
C LEU A 18 6.16 3.50 -5.08
N SER A 19 6.75 4.54 -5.67
CA SER A 19 8.21 4.65 -5.80
C SER A 19 8.89 4.76 -4.45
N TRP A 20 8.42 5.67 -3.60
CA TRP A 20 8.96 5.82 -2.25
C TRP A 20 8.82 4.54 -1.43
N TYR A 21 7.68 3.84 -1.53
CA TYR A 21 7.44 2.60 -0.80
C TYR A 21 8.40 1.49 -1.22
N ARG A 22 8.77 1.37 -2.50
CA ARG A 22 9.76 0.37 -2.95
C ARG A 22 11.10 0.55 -2.25
N ASP A 23 11.52 1.80 -2.05
CA ASP A 23 12.83 2.15 -1.49
C ASP A 23 12.85 2.15 0.05
N HIS A 24 11.72 2.48 0.69
CA HIS A 24 11.64 2.72 2.14
C HIS A 24 10.77 1.70 2.90
N GLN A 25 10.22 0.69 2.23
CA GLN A 25 9.43 -0.35 2.90
C GLN A 25 10.25 -1.05 3.98
N ARG A 26 9.66 -1.15 5.18
CA ARG A 26 10.24 -1.94 6.26
C ARG A 26 10.09 -3.43 5.95
N ASP A 27 11.17 -4.18 6.12
CA ASP A 27 11.13 -5.64 6.01
C ASP A 27 10.37 -6.22 7.20
N LEU A 28 9.16 -6.71 6.93
CA LEU A 28 8.28 -7.29 7.94
C LEU A 28 8.02 -8.75 7.55
N PRO A 29 8.20 -9.71 8.48
CA PRO A 29 8.15 -11.13 8.15
C PRO A 29 6.80 -11.57 7.57
N TRP A 30 5.70 -10.95 8.02
CA TRP A 30 4.35 -11.22 7.48
C TRP A 30 4.13 -10.68 6.06
N ARG A 31 4.99 -9.78 5.54
CA ARG A 31 4.93 -9.31 4.14
C ARG A 31 5.62 -10.26 3.16
N LYS A 32 6.37 -11.24 3.64
CA LYS A 32 7.04 -12.26 2.81
C LYS A 32 6.13 -13.42 2.42
N THR A 33 4.93 -13.47 2.99
CA THR A 33 3.93 -14.51 2.72
C THR A 33 2.67 -13.90 2.12
N ARG A 34 1.99 -14.67 1.26
CA ARG A 34 0.64 -14.38 0.76
C ARG A 34 -0.41 -15.27 1.40
N ASP A 35 -0.05 -15.98 2.47
CA ASP A 35 -0.98 -16.77 3.25
C ASP A 35 -2.04 -15.85 3.89
N PRO A 36 -3.34 -16.01 3.54
CA PRO A 36 -4.41 -15.20 4.11
C PRO A 36 -4.45 -15.25 5.64
N TYR A 37 -4.08 -16.39 6.24
CA TYR A 37 -4.05 -16.53 7.70
C TYR A 37 -2.96 -15.66 8.32
N ALA A 38 -1.75 -15.68 7.75
CA ALA A 38 -0.64 -14.87 8.24
C ALA A 38 -0.89 -13.36 8.08
N VAL A 39 -1.60 -12.95 7.02
CA VAL A 39 -2.03 -11.55 6.83
C VAL A 39 -3.03 -11.15 7.91
N LEU A 40 -4.05 -11.97 8.16
CA LEU A 40 -5.06 -11.68 9.19
C LEU A 40 -4.45 -11.56 10.59
N VAL A 41 -3.51 -12.44 10.95
CA VAL A 41 -2.84 -12.38 12.25
C VAL A 41 -2.04 -11.07 12.40
N ALA A 42 -1.39 -10.61 11.33
CA ALA A 42 -0.66 -9.34 11.36
C ALA A 42 -1.59 -8.13 11.55
N GLU A 43 -2.81 -8.16 10.99
CA GLU A 43 -3.80 -7.08 11.15
C GLU A 43 -4.42 -7.01 12.55
N VAL A 44 -4.48 -8.13 13.28
CA VAL A 44 -5.06 -8.17 14.64
C VAL A 44 -4.04 -7.76 15.71
N LEU A 45 -2.74 -7.98 15.48
CA LEU A 45 -1.69 -7.77 16.47
C LEU A 45 -0.96 -6.42 16.35
N LEU A 46 -1.09 -5.71 15.22
CA LEU A 46 -0.42 -4.42 14.91
C LEU A 46 -1.43 -3.31 14.65
#